data_AF-A0A2G4EYK0-F1
#
_entry.id   AF-A0A2G4EYK0-F1
#
_cell.length_a   1.000
_cell.length_b   1.000
_cell.length_c   1.000
_cell.angle_alpha   90.00
_cell.angle_beta   90.00
_cell.angle_gamma   90.00
#
_symmetry.space_group_name_H-M   'P 1'
#
loop_
_entity.id
_entity.type
_entity.pdbx_description
1 polymer ?
#
loop_
_entity_poly.entity_id
_entity_poly.type
_entity_poly.pdbx_seq_one_letter_code
_entity_poly.pdbx_strand_id
1 'polypeptide(L)'
;MNYTLDSLLATATKSDLVNAEAIDACTTTAWLELVALDTNVFTGDDWLALCDDIDSGEIYRDWFLWQDSEVSGDWQAYDHLSDRRFVAQGKVLIKAMIDAIENARNQAIAQLEFI
;
A
#
# COMPACT_ATOMS: atom_id res chain seq x y z
N MET A 1 -42.86 49.87 26.21
CA MET A 1 -42.31 48.51 26.40
C MET A 1 -41.47 48.20 25.19
N ASN A 2 -40.15 48.09 25.35
CA ASN A 2 -39.26 47.41 24.41
C ASN A 2 -38.12 46.87 25.27
N TYR A 3 -38.04 45.54 25.37
CA TYR A 3 -37.04 44.85 26.17
C TYR A 3 -35.74 44.74 25.37
N THR A 4 -34.63 45.11 26.00
CA THR A 4 -33.29 44.71 25.59
C THR A 4 -32.79 43.63 26.54
N LEU A 5 -32.29 42.54 25.94
CA LEU A 5 -31.19 41.65 26.34
C LEU A 5 -31.54 40.24 25.84
N ASP A 6 -30.83 39.75 24.83
CA ASP A 6 -29.82 38.76 25.15
C ASP A 6 -28.84 38.52 23.99
N SER A 7 -27.58 38.62 24.38
CA SER A 7 -26.44 38.09 23.67
C SER A 7 -26.52 36.57 23.72
N LEU A 8 -26.65 35.93 22.56
CA LEU A 8 -26.11 34.60 22.35
C LEU A 8 -25.19 34.69 21.15
N LEU A 9 -23.91 34.97 21.44
CA LEU A 9 -22.83 34.43 20.63
C LEU A 9 -23.15 32.93 20.46
N ALA A 10 -23.49 32.52 19.25
CA ALA A 10 -23.44 31.11 18.88
C ALA A 10 -21.97 30.70 18.91
N THR A 11 -21.55 30.25 20.08
CA THR A 11 -20.28 29.60 20.35
C THR A 11 -20.06 28.54 19.28
N ALA A 12 -18.91 28.61 18.60
CA ALA A 12 -18.52 27.66 17.57
C ALA A 12 -18.70 26.22 18.06
N THR A 13 -19.60 25.47 17.43
CA THR A 13 -19.73 24.04 17.67
C THR A 13 -18.49 23.37 17.07
N LYS A 14 -17.60 22.93 17.96
CA LYS A 14 -16.46 22.06 17.67
C LYS A 14 -16.99 20.70 17.19
N SER A 15 -17.42 20.57 15.93
CA SER A 15 -17.76 19.26 15.33
C SER A 15 -17.82 19.19 13.80
N ASP A 16 -17.44 20.23 13.04
CA ASP A 16 -17.56 20.19 11.56
C ASP A 16 -16.22 20.13 10.81
N LEU A 17 -15.12 19.84 11.50
CA LEU A 17 -13.90 19.41 10.83
C LEU A 17 -14.04 17.92 10.55
N VAL A 18 -14.72 17.58 9.46
CA VAL A 18 -14.70 16.22 8.95
C VAL A 18 -13.24 15.89 8.67
N ASN A 19 -12.68 14.95 9.43
CA ASN A 19 -11.28 14.58 9.29
C ASN A 19 -11.11 13.99 7.88
N ALA A 20 -10.36 14.68 7.02
CA ALA A 20 -10.11 14.25 5.65
C ALA A 20 -9.47 12.85 5.62
N GLU A 21 -8.61 12.53 6.60
CA GLU A 21 -8.01 11.21 6.76
C GLU A 21 -9.06 10.15 7.15
N ALA A 22 -10.07 10.53 7.95
CA ALA A 22 -11.15 9.61 8.31
C ALA A 22 -12.11 9.38 7.14
N ILE A 23 -12.34 10.39 6.29
CA ILE A 23 -13.10 10.23 5.05
C ILE A 23 -12.33 9.34 4.07
N ASP A 24 -11.02 9.56 3.93
CA ASP A 24 -10.17 8.80 3.02
C ASP A 24 -10.05 7.33 3.44
N ALA A 25 -9.83 7.08 4.75
CA ALA A 25 -9.85 5.74 5.32
C ALA A 25 -11.21 5.08 5.14
N CYS A 26 -12.31 5.79 5.42
CA CYS A 26 -13.67 5.29 5.23
C CYS A 26 -13.97 4.98 3.75
N THR A 27 -13.47 5.82 2.83
CA THR A 27 -13.62 5.63 1.39
C THR A 27 -12.85 4.42 0.92
N THR A 28 -11.59 4.28 1.34
CA THR A 28 -10.75 3.11 1.07
C THR A 28 -11.38 1.82 1.60
N THR A 29 -11.88 1.83 2.84
CA THR A 29 -12.59 0.68 3.42
C THR A 29 -13.87 0.35 2.65
N ALA A 30 -14.67 1.35 2.26
CA ALA A 30 -15.88 1.14 1.48
C ALA A 30 -15.60 0.57 0.09
N TRP A 31 -14.49 0.96 -0.56
CA TRP A 31 -14.05 0.36 -1.82
C TRP A 31 -13.62 -1.09 -1.64
N LEU A 32 -12.86 -1.40 -0.59
CA LEU A 32 -12.46 -2.77 -0.26
C LEU A 32 -13.66 -3.66 0.06
N GLU A 33 -14.63 -3.15 0.82
CA GLU A 33 -15.88 -3.85 1.13
C GLU A 33 -16.74 -4.07 -0.12
N LEU A 34 -16.81 -3.09 -1.02
CA LEU A 34 -17.52 -3.23 -2.30
C LEU A 34 -16.91 -4.33 -3.17
N VAL A 35 -15.58 -4.36 -3.28
CA VAL A 35 -14.83 -5.39 -4.01
C VAL A 35 -14.96 -6.76 -3.33
N ALA A 36 -14.98 -6.80 -2.00
CA ALA A 36 -15.17 -8.03 -1.22
C ALA A 36 -16.61 -8.57 -1.24
N LEU A 37 -17.62 -7.71 -1.44
CA LEU A 37 -19.02 -8.12 -1.60
C LEU A 37 -19.31 -8.70 -2.99
N ASP A 38 -18.42 -8.45 -3.96
CA ASP A 38 -18.51 -8.96 -5.34
C ASP A 38 -17.61 -10.19 -5.56
N THR A 39 -17.20 -10.89 -4.49
CA THR A 39 -16.34 -12.10 -4.55
C THR A 39 -16.95 -13.27 -5.32
N ASN A 40 -18.23 -13.22 -5.66
CA ASN A 40 -18.89 -14.20 -6.53
C ASN A 40 -18.75 -13.86 -8.03
N VAL A 41 -18.26 -12.67 -8.37
CA VAL A 41 -18.09 -12.20 -9.76
C VAL A 41 -16.62 -12.16 -10.14
N PHE A 42 -15.72 -11.83 -9.19
CA PHE A 42 -14.28 -11.87 -9.43
C PHE A 42 -13.76 -13.30 -9.29
N THR A 43 -13.52 -13.95 -10.43
CA THR A 43 -12.77 -15.20 -10.50
C THR A 43 -11.31 -14.95 -10.11
N GLY A 44 -10.55 -16.01 -9.81
CA GLY A 44 -9.14 -15.89 -9.44
C GLY A 44 -8.33 -15.00 -10.39
N ASP A 45 -8.69 -15.01 -11.67
CA ASP A 45 -8.06 -14.23 -12.74
C ASP A 45 -8.45 -12.73 -12.75
N ASP A 46 -9.61 -12.37 -12.21
CA ASP A 46 -10.03 -10.96 -12.13
C ASP A 46 -9.29 -10.21 -11.01
N TRP A 47 -8.85 -10.94 -9.96
CA TRP A 47 -7.91 -10.43 -8.96
C TRP A 47 -6.50 -10.23 -9.55
N LEU A 48 -6.15 -11.00 -10.58
CA LEU A 48 -4.84 -10.90 -11.23
C LEU A 48 -4.68 -9.57 -11.96
N ALA A 49 -5.74 -9.02 -12.56
CA ALA A 49 -5.67 -7.73 -13.27
C ALA A 49 -5.41 -6.52 -12.35
N LEU A 50 -5.66 -6.63 -11.04
CA LEU A 50 -5.37 -5.60 -10.05
C LEU A 50 -3.93 -5.66 -9.54
N CYS A 51 -3.26 -6.79 -9.75
CA CYS A 51 -1.85 -6.99 -9.47
C CYS A 51 -1.10 -6.78 -10.79
N ASP A 52 -0.61 -5.56 -10.98
CA ASP A 52 0.04 -5.01 -12.19
C ASP A 52 1.29 -5.78 -12.70
N ASP A 53 1.54 -7.01 -12.25
CA ASP A 53 2.79 -7.73 -12.49
C ASP A 53 2.78 -9.27 -12.28
N ILE A 54 1.73 -9.98 -12.69
CA ILE A 54 1.67 -11.44 -12.50
C ILE A 54 2.48 -12.22 -13.53
N ASP A 55 2.66 -11.70 -14.75
CA ASP A 55 3.46 -12.39 -15.77
C ASP A 55 4.99 -12.32 -15.51
N SER A 56 5.44 -11.48 -14.57
CA SER A 56 6.82 -11.48 -14.04
C SER A 56 6.93 -11.94 -12.58
N GLY A 57 5.80 -12.38 -12.00
CA GLY A 57 5.49 -12.25 -10.58
C GLY A 57 6.00 -13.32 -9.63
N GLU A 58 6.79 -14.31 -10.05
CA GLU A 58 7.33 -15.28 -9.07
C GLU A 58 8.40 -14.65 -8.18
N ILE A 59 9.28 -13.83 -8.75
CA ILE A 59 10.43 -13.25 -8.04
C ILE A 59 9.97 -12.21 -7.00
N TYR A 60 8.93 -11.44 -7.32
CA TYR A 60 8.44 -10.36 -6.44
C TYR A 60 7.34 -10.81 -5.47
N ARG A 61 6.78 -12.02 -5.61
CA ARG A 61 5.67 -12.50 -4.75
C ARG A 61 6.07 -12.58 -3.27
N ASP A 62 7.31 -12.96 -3.01
CA ASP A 62 7.80 -13.16 -1.64
C ASP A 62 8.42 -11.88 -1.03
N TRP A 63 8.30 -10.76 -1.76
CA TRP A 63 8.75 -9.44 -1.37
C TRP A 63 7.56 -8.54 -1.05
N PHE A 64 7.66 -7.77 0.03
CA PHE A 64 6.69 -6.71 0.29
C PHE A 64 7.19 -5.41 -0.34
N LEU A 65 6.55 -4.96 -1.42
CA LEU A 65 6.92 -3.76 -2.19
C LEU A 65 5.88 -2.66 -2.03
N TRP A 66 6.30 -1.45 -1.69
CA TRP A 66 5.40 -0.30 -1.56
C TRP A 66 6.09 1.01 -1.94
N GLN A 67 5.31 2.05 -2.24
CA GLN A 67 5.80 3.41 -2.38
C GLN A 67 5.42 4.20 -1.13
N ASP A 68 6.37 4.90 -0.54
CA ASP A 68 6.09 5.90 0.49
C ASP A 68 5.69 7.22 -0.19
N SER A 69 4.43 7.31 -0.59
CA SER A 69 3.90 8.49 -1.28
C SER A 69 3.74 9.72 -0.39
N GLU A 70 3.74 9.55 0.93
CA GLU A 70 3.38 10.59 1.89
C GLU A 70 4.60 11.38 2.39
N VAL A 71 5.78 10.74 2.47
CA VAL A 71 6.98 11.38 3.05
C VAL A 71 8.09 11.55 2.02
N SER A 72 8.56 10.45 1.42
CA SER A 72 9.77 10.47 0.57
C SER A 72 9.48 10.43 -0.93
N GLY A 73 8.37 9.84 -1.34
CA GLY A 73 8.10 9.42 -2.71
C GLY A 73 8.88 8.17 -3.14
N ASP A 74 9.74 7.63 -2.27
CA ASP A 74 10.64 6.52 -2.59
C ASP A 74 9.89 5.19 -2.62
N TRP A 75 10.39 4.29 -3.45
CA TRP A 75 9.99 2.89 -3.46
C TRP A 75 10.79 2.11 -2.43
N GLN A 76 10.10 1.26 -1.69
CA GLN A 76 10.65 0.44 -0.64
C GLN A 76 10.29 -1.03 -0.85
N ALA A 77 11.22 -1.90 -0.52
CA ALA A 77 11.02 -3.34 -0.54
C ALA A 77 11.51 -3.95 0.76
N TYR A 78 10.73 -4.88 1.31
CA TYR A 78 11.12 -5.66 2.48
C TYR A 78 11.31 -7.12 2.09
N ASP A 79 12.47 -7.65 2.48
CA ASP A 79 12.87 -9.03 2.30
C ASP A 79 12.77 -9.79 3.62
N HIS A 80 11.86 -10.75 3.65
CA HIS A 80 11.64 -11.56 4.85
C HIS A 80 12.78 -12.57 5.10
N LEU A 81 13.54 -12.98 4.07
CA LEU A 81 14.62 -13.96 4.22
C LEU A 81 15.86 -13.37 4.90
N SER A 82 16.21 -12.12 4.58
CA SER A 82 17.33 -11.43 5.23
C SER A 82 16.91 -10.46 6.33
N ASP A 83 15.61 -10.28 6.56
CA ASP A 83 15.02 -9.32 7.52
C ASP A 83 15.54 -7.90 7.27
N ARG A 84 15.48 -7.46 6.00
CA ARG A 84 16.04 -6.18 5.55
C ARG A 84 15.07 -5.39 4.69
N ARG A 85 15.14 -4.07 4.88
CA ARG A 85 14.45 -3.08 4.06
C ARG A 85 15.42 -2.42 3.09
N PHE A 86 14.99 -2.30 1.83
CA PHE A 86 15.68 -1.62 0.75
C PHE A 86 14.85 -0.42 0.29
N VAL A 87 15.52 0.65 -0.14
CA VAL A 87 14.88 1.91 -0.54
C VAL A 87 15.55 2.41 -1.82
N ALA A 88 14.74 2.84 -2.79
CA ALA A 88 15.21 3.44 -4.03
C ALA A 88 14.21 4.46 -4.57
N GLN A 89 14.70 5.46 -5.31
CA GLN A 89 13.89 6.58 -5.83
C GLN A 89 12.87 6.18 -6.92
N GLY A 90 12.82 4.92 -7.35
CA GLY A 90 11.91 4.50 -8.42
C GLY A 90 11.66 3.01 -8.45
N LYS A 91 10.45 2.63 -8.91
CA LYS A 91 9.98 1.24 -9.04
C LYS A 91 10.95 0.37 -9.85
N VAL A 92 11.54 0.93 -10.91
CA VAL A 92 12.51 0.20 -11.75
C VAL A 92 13.79 -0.12 -10.98
N LEU A 93 14.28 0.82 -10.16
CA LEU A 93 15.52 0.65 -9.41
C LEU A 93 15.37 -0.35 -8.27
N ILE A 94 14.26 -0.29 -7.53
CA ILE A 94 14.01 -1.25 -6.45
C ILE A 94 13.82 -2.67 -7.00
N LYS A 95 13.17 -2.81 -8.16
CA LYS A 95 13.03 -4.10 -8.86
C LYS A 95 14.38 -4.65 -9.31
N ALA A 96 15.22 -3.83 -9.96
CA ALA A 96 16.56 -4.25 -10.36
C ALA A 96 17.45 -4.67 -9.16
N MET A 97 17.26 -4.04 -7.99
CA MET A 97 17.92 -4.47 -6.75
C MET A 97 17.43 -5.83 -6.28
N ILE A 98 16.12 -6.07 -6.29
CA ILE A 98 15.53 -7.37 -5.95
C ILE A 98 16.05 -8.45 -6.90
N ASP A 99 16.06 -8.19 -8.21
CA ASP A 99 16.56 -9.13 -9.23
C ASP A 99 18.01 -9.55 -8.95
N ALA A 100 18.86 -8.58 -8.57
CA ALA A 100 20.26 -8.85 -8.25
C ALA A 100 20.39 -9.74 -6.98
N ILE A 101 19.54 -9.52 -5.98
CA ILE A 101 19.52 -10.29 -4.73
C ILE A 101 19.06 -11.72 -5.00
N GLU A 102 17.95 -11.90 -5.72
CA GLU A 102 17.40 -13.21 -6.04
C GLU A 102 18.31 -14.01 -6.97
N ASN A 103 18.93 -13.35 -7.96
CA ASN A 103 19.94 -14.00 -8.79
C ASN A 103 21.14 -14.51 -7.95
N ALA A 104 21.60 -13.73 -6.96
CA ALA A 104 22.67 -14.17 -6.07
C ALA A 104 22.25 -15.37 -5.19
N ARG A 105 21.00 -15.40 -4.71
CA ARG A 105 20.44 -16.53 -3.95
C ARG A 105 20.38 -17.79 -4.79
N ASN A 106 19.84 -17.69 -6.00
CA ASN A 106 19.72 -18.81 -6.92
C ASN A 106 21.10 -19.38 -7.29
N GLN A 107 22.10 -18.53 -7.49
CA GLN A 107 23.48 -18.98 -7.71
C GLN A 107 24.06 -19.72 -6.50
N ALA A 108 23.81 -19.23 -5.28
CA ALA A 108 24.27 -19.89 -4.07
C ALA A 108 23.59 -21.26 -3.84
N ILE A 109 22.28 -21.35 -4.10
CA ILE A 109 21.53 -22.61 -4.03
C ILE A 109 22.08 -23.60 -5.06
N ALA A 110 22.25 -23.18 -6.31
CA ALA A 110 22.80 -24.03 -7.36
C ALA A 110 24.19 -24.60 -6.97
N GLN A 111 25.05 -23.80 -6.32
CA GLN A 111 26.36 -24.28 -5.84
C GLN A 111 26.27 -25.35 -4.75
N LEU A 112 25.20 -25.35 -3.94
CA LEU A 112 24.98 -26.36 -2.89
C LEU A 112 24.43 -27.67 -3.45
N GLU A 113 23.71 -27.64 -4.58
CA GLU A 113 23.14 -28.84 -5.22
C GLU A 113 24.16 -29.68 -6.00
N PHE A 114 25.36 -29.15 -6.25
CA PHE A 114 26.47 -29.85 -6.93
C PHE A 114 27.57 -30.38 -5.98
N ILE A 115 27.30 -30.43 -4.67
CA ILE A 115 28.16 -31.06 -3.65
C ILE A 115 27.53 -32.39 -3.21
#